data_AF-A0A8J6QBT4-F1
#
_entry.id   AF-A0A8J6QBT4-F1
#
_cell.length_a   1.000
_cell.length_b   1.000
_cell.length_c   1.000
_cell.angle_alpha   90.00
_cell.angle_beta   90.00
_cell.angle_gamma   90.00
#
_symmetry.space_group_name_H-M   'P 1'
#
loop_
_entity.id
_entity.type
_entity.pdbx_description
1 polymer ?
#
loop_
_entity_poly.entity_id
_entity_poly.type
_entity_poly.pdbx_seq_one_letter_code
_entity_poly.pdbx_strand_id
1 'polypeptide(L)'
;MATSSQAKSLRRHFDGLYVFGDSLSDYGSRAAEAEREVFYPDASPSWSGVTFSNGQSNWQTRLSKTLGLHPGRLTNQANLPADPYYLYANNLVSPPDLANKTRRGTSYAIGGATTGTSTIYQVSDPALSAQLQLDNLGVATQINTALGQQGVRLDSDQLAVVWAGGNDLLLAAGAEQPLDSTLNQVVNQLRNDLETTLRFGDARQAILAAIAPITGDVNGVEYQAPFLTGLILAGNAPTAPDWLKQWVAQIDAGIIDQFRSDVEAMVADVQKAFPYTNLINFNPEYQAQYNKFGKKLGDFSDYGIENTLIAAQSSIDQGQPTKSYLYFDDLHPTSSGHHMLGNAIELTLKSVRSRTAEATLTNTIKSRAPVIHGTRENDLIIGQSRDQVLQGRRGNDVLIGRGRGELISGGPGDDLLEGRGGDERLRGDAGADFFRFTQADTAVGGLDRILDFNPEQGDRLGINAVLGLSNSLSGAGWTYIGSDSFDGSAGQLRFDSGLLQGDLNGDGRAELQIRLNGISTFNTDWIS
;
A
#
# COMPACT_ATOMS: atom_id res chain seq x y z
N MET A 1 -4.97 7.69 28.06
CA MET A 1 -4.22 8.93 27.75
C MET A 1 -2.73 8.65 27.79
N ALA A 2 -2.09 8.41 26.64
CA ALA A 2 -0.64 8.20 26.57
C ALA A 2 0.10 9.55 26.71
N THR A 3 1.16 9.58 27.50
CA THR A 3 1.98 10.75 27.80
C THR A 3 2.65 11.34 26.55
N SER A 4 2.64 12.67 26.44
CA SER A 4 3.13 13.49 25.34
C SER A 4 4.61 13.32 24.92
N SER A 5 5.39 12.44 25.56
CA SER A 5 6.78 12.14 25.19
C SER A 5 6.90 11.03 24.15
N GLN A 6 5.99 10.05 24.13
CA GLN A 6 6.06 8.91 23.21
C GLN A 6 5.46 9.23 21.83
N ALA A 7 4.42 10.07 21.76
CA ALA A 7 3.93 10.59 20.47
C ALA A 7 5.00 11.46 19.77
N LYS A 8 5.84 12.17 20.54
CA LYS A 8 6.98 12.92 20.01
C LYS A 8 8.07 12.04 19.39
N SER A 9 8.20 10.76 19.79
CA SER A 9 9.26 9.89 19.26
C SER A 9 8.93 9.28 17.89
N LEU A 10 7.65 9.12 17.55
CA LEU A 10 7.24 8.64 16.22
C LEU A 10 7.18 9.77 15.20
N ARG A 11 6.80 10.99 15.63
CA ARG A 11 6.66 12.16 14.75
C ARG A 11 7.91 12.46 13.91
N ARG A 12 9.11 12.19 14.41
CA ARG A 12 10.36 12.47 13.68
C ARG A 12 10.59 11.59 12.44
N HIS A 13 9.79 10.53 12.28
CA HIS A 13 9.93 9.55 11.19
C HIS A 13 8.93 9.76 10.07
N PHE A 14 7.97 10.68 10.24
CA PHE A 14 6.88 10.90 9.31
C PHE A 14 6.58 12.40 9.15
N ASP A 15 6.66 12.89 7.91
CA ASP A 15 6.27 14.24 7.51
C ASP A 15 4.89 14.27 6.85
N GLY A 16 4.37 13.12 6.39
CA GLY A 16 2.99 13.00 5.90
C GLY A 16 2.44 11.57 5.87
N LEU A 17 1.14 11.50 5.53
CA LEU A 17 0.34 10.27 5.48
C LEU A 17 -0.37 10.23 4.12
N TYR A 18 0.01 9.27 3.27
CA TYR A 18 -0.66 9.01 2.00
C TYR A 18 -1.54 7.79 2.12
N VAL A 19 -2.81 7.91 1.75
CA VAL A 19 -3.78 6.82 1.91
C VAL A 19 -4.45 6.50 0.59
N PHE A 20 -4.29 5.26 0.16
CA PHE A 20 -4.97 4.65 -0.97
C PHE A 20 -5.95 3.62 -0.39
N GLY A 21 -7.23 3.73 -0.72
CA GLY A 21 -8.19 2.79 -0.19
C GLY A 21 -9.65 3.04 -0.53
N ASP A 22 -10.50 2.46 0.29
CA ASP A 22 -11.95 2.41 0.12
C ASP A 22 -12.71 3.32 1.12
N SER A 23 -14.00 3.02 1.33
CA SER A 23 -14.90 3.72 2.26
C SER A 23 -14.38 3.78 3.70
N LEU A 24 -13.59 2.80 4.16
CA LEU A 24 -13.00 2.81 5.51
C LEU A 24 -12.01 3.97 5.70
N SER A 25 -11.47 4.45 4.59
CA SER A 25 -10.47 5.50 4.53
C SER A 25 -10.96 6.77 3.85
N ASP A 26 -12.05 6.73 3.08
CA ASP A 26 -12.55 7.91 2.37
C ASP A 26 -12.83 9.09 3.32
N TYR A 27 -12.47 10.27 2.82
CA TYR A 27 -12.64 11.54 3.48
C TYR A 27 -12.87 12.68 2.48
N GLY A 28 -14.13 13.01 2.24
CA GLY A 28 -14.56 14.13 1.41
C GLY A 28 -14.45 13.85 -0.08
N SER A 29 -14.58 12.60 -0.52
CA SER A 29 -14.62 12.29 -1.94
C SER A 29 -15.95 12.70 -2.59
N ARG A 30 -16.00 12.55 -3.91
CA ARG A 30 -17.23 12.63 -4.70
C ARG A 30 -18.15 11.41 -4.53
N ALA A 31 -17.61 10.24 -4.19
CA ALA A 31 -18.43 9.06 -3.91
C ALA A 31 -19.26 9.28 -2.65
N ALA A 32 -18.57 9.80 -1.64
CA ALA A 32 -19.15 10.33 -0.43
C ALA A 32 -20.33 11.28 -0.71
N GLU A 33 -20.10 12.31 -1.52
CA GLU A 33 -21.17 13.25 -1.88
C GLU A 33 -22.30 12.59 -2.69
N ALA A 34 -21.99 11.69 -3.63
CA ALA A 34 -22.98 10.97 -4.43
C ALA A 34 -23.92 10.12 -3.57
N GLU A 35 -23.39 9.45 -2.55
CA GLU A 35 -24.20 8.68 -1.60
C GLU A 35 -25.17 9.57 -0.84
N ARG A 36 -24.70 10.74 -0.40
CA ARG A 36 -25.54 11.73 0.29
C ARG A 36 -26.59 12.36 -0.60
N GLU A 37 -26.26 12.73 -1.83
CA GLU A 37 -27.11 13.60 -2.66
C GLU A 37 -27.95 12.83 -3.68
N VAL A 38 -27.53 11.62 -4.04
CA VAL A 38 -28.10 10.87 -5.17
C VAL A 38 -28.64 9.51 -4.75
N PHE A 39 -27.80 8.66 -4.15
CA PHE A 39 -28.20 7.27 -3.87
C PHE A 39 -29.10 7.16 -2.65
N TYR A 40 -28.77 7.87 -1.57
CA TYR A 40 -29.50 7.79 -0.30
C TYR A 40 -29.74 9.18 0.35
N PRO A 41 -30.41 10.12 -0.35
CA PRO A 41 -30.66 11.48 0.16
C PRO A 41 -31.48 11.56 1.46
N ASP A 42 -32.28 10.52 1.73
CA ASP A 42 -33.16 10.46 2.90
C ASP A 42 -32.67 9.47 3.99
N ALA A 43 -31.46 8.91 3.86
CA ALA A 43 -30.95 7.93 4.82
C ALA A 43 -30.58 8.56 6.18
N SER A 44 -31.02 7.90 7.26
CA SER A 44 -30.73 8.25 8.66
C SER A 44 -30.13 7.04 9.39
N PRO A 45 -29.09 7.18 10.26
CA PRO A 45 -28.45 8.43 10.67
C PRO A 45 -27.70 9.09 9.52
N SER A 46 -27.62 10.42 9.57
CA SER A 46 -26.94 11.22 8.56
C SER A 46 -25.49 10.78 8.47
N TRP A 47 -25.22 9.98 7.45
CA TRP A 47 -23.95 9.93 6.77
C TRP A 47 -23.36 11.35 6.76
N SER A 48 -22.14 11.55 7.27
CA SER A 48 -21.67 12.91 7.60
C SER A 48 -21.55 13.84 6.40
N GLY A 49 -21.73 13.30 5.19
CA GLY A 49 -21.57 14.02 3.92
C GLY A 49 -20.12 14.17 3.51
N VAL A 50 -19.21 13.65 4.32
CA VAL A 50 -17.76 13.75 4.15
C VAL A 50 -17.14 12.37 4.26
N THR A 51 -17.54 11.59 5.25
CA THR A 51 -17.01 10.24 5.45
C THR A 51 -18.14 9.24 5.41
N PHE A 52 -17.78 8.02 5.07
CA PHE A 52 -18.59 6.83 5.25
C PHE A 52 -18.73 6.46 6.74
N SER A 53 -19.33 7.36 7.52
CA SER A 53 -19.44 7.29 8.97
C SER A 53 -20.48 8.27 9.52
N ASN A 54 -20.90 8.04 10.76
CA ASN A 54 -21.72 8.97 11.55
C ASN A 54 -20.93 10.14 12.16
N GLY A 55 -19.64 10.30 11.83
CA GLY A 55 -18.79 11.40 12.29
C GLY A 55 -18.17 12.17 11.12
N GLN A 56 -17.66 13.37 11.37
CA GLN A 56 -16.97 14.20 10.37
C GLN A 56 -15.44 13.95 10.35
N SER A 57 -14.99 12.86 10.97
CA SER A 57 -13.58 12.49 11.14
C SER A 57 -13.42 10.96 11.05
N ASN A 58 -12.44 10.49 10.30
CA ASN A 58 -12.09 9.07 10.21
C ASN A 58 -10.76 8.77 10.93
N TRP A 59 -10.28 7.52 10.81
CA TRP A 59 -9.03 7.09 11.44
C TRP A 59 -7.82 7.90 10.95
N GLN A 60 -7.79 8.35 9.69
CA GLN A 60 -6.68 9.11 9.12
C GLN A 60 -6.49 10.45 9.82
N THR A 61 -7.59 11.17 10.04
CA THR A 61 -7.55 12.48 10.71
C THR A 61 -7.07 12.36 12.16
N ARG A 62 -7.49 11.29 12.85
CA ARG A 62 -7.05 10.98 14.22
C ARG A 62 -5.57 10.63 14.26
N LEU A 63 -5.14 9.72 13.39
CA LEU A 63 -3.74 9.30 13.30
C LEU A 63 -2.84 10.49 12.95
N SER A 64 -3.24 11.29 11.95
CA SER A 64 -2.52 12.51 11.56
C SER A 64 -2.35 13.46 12.74
N LYS A 65 -3.42 13.70 13.52
CA LYS A 65 -3.36 14.53 14.73
C LYS A 65 -2.42 13.95 15.79
N THR A 66 -2.49 12.64 16.02
CA THR A 66 -1.63 11.92 16.97
C THR A 66 -0.15 12.01 16.59
N LEU A 67 0.15 11.83 15.30
CA LEU A 67 1.50 11.90 14.76
C LEU A 67 1.99 13.34 14.55
N GLY A 68 1.09 14.33 14.61
CA GLY A 68 1.42 15.73 14.35
C GLY A 68 1.68 16.01 12.87
N LEU A 69 1.04 15.23 11.99
CA LEU A 69 1.05 15.39 10.54
C LEU A 69 0.05 16.46 10.15
N HIS A 70 0.41 17.27 9.17
CA HIS A 70 -0.49 18.26 8.60
C HIS A 70 -1.00 17.76 7.24
N PRO A 71 -2.32 17.85 6.95
CA PRO A 71 -2.75 17.76 5.56
C PRO A 71 -1.97 18.83 4.78
N GLY A 72 -1.45 18.48 3.60
CA GLY A 72 -0.53 19.32 2.84
C GLY A 72 -0.97 20.79 2.77
N ARG A 73 0.00 21.72 2.75
CA ARG A 73 -0.28 23.17 2.65
C ARG A 73 -1.12 23.46 1.40
N LEU A 74 -2.38 23.84 1.59
CA LEU A 74 -3.22 24.39 0.53
C LEU A 74 -2.73 25.76 0.10
N THR A 75 -2.67 25.99 -1.21
CA THR A 75 -2.56 27.33 -1.76
C THR A 75 -3.92 28.03 -1.61
N ASN A 76 -3.96 29.18 -0.92
CA ASN A 76 -5.15 30.01 -0.65
C ASN A 76 -6.25 29.40 0.23
N GLN A 77 -5.99 29.35 1.54
CA GLN A 77 -7.00 29.04 2.58
C GLN A 77 -8.17 30.04 2.66
N ALA A 78 -8.04 31.24 2.07
CA ALA A 78 -9.03 32.31 2.19
C ALA A 78 -10.37 32.05 1.46
N ASN A 79 -10.46 31.04 0.58
CA ASN A 79 -11.65 30.74 -0.25
C ASN A 79 -12.17 29.29 -0.10
N LEU A 80 -11.84 28.65 1.01
CA LEU A 80 -12.42 27.35 1.35
C LEU A 80 -13.84 27.56 1.93
N PRO A 81 -14.78 26.64 1.67
CA PRO A 81 -16.02 26.57 2.46
C PRO A 81 -15.68 26.57 3.95
N ALA A 82 -16.61 27.05 4.79
CA ALA A 82 -16.41 27.06 6.24
C ALA A 82 -16.12 25.65 6.82
N ASP A 83 -16.46 24.59 6.08
CA ASP A 83 -16.20 23.21 6.46
C ASP A 83 -14.79 22.72 6.06
N PRO A 84 -13.91 22.41 7.03
CA PRO A 84 -12.52 22.02 6.80
C PRO A 84 -12.36 20.54 6.39
N TYR A 85 -13.42 19.87 5.97
CA TYR A 85 -13.41 18.43 5.81
C TYR A 85 -12.98 17.95 4.40
N TYR A 86 -12.83 18.84 3.44
CA TYR A 86 -12.26 18.49 2.12
C TYR A 86 -10.74 18.67 2.04
N LEU A 87 -10.08 18.93 3.18
CA LEU A 87 -8.65 19.26 3.26
C LEU A 87 -7.73 18.06 2.95
N TYR A 88 -8.21 16.82 3.10
CA TYR A 88 -7.39 15.62 2.94
C TYR A 88 -7.59 14.92 1.59
N ALA A 89 -8.79 14.96 1.01
CA ALA A 89 -9.03 14.43 -0.33
C ALA A 89 -8.12 15.11 -1.35
N ASN A 90 -7.57 14.35 -2.27
CA ASN A 90 -6.86 14.89 -3.41
C ASN A 90 -7.82 15.20 -4.58
N ASN A 91 -7.32 15.87 -5.62
CA ASN A 91 -8.12 16.28 -6.77
C ASN A 91 -8.70 15.14 -7.62
N LEU A 92 -8.10 13.94 -7.60
CA LEU A 92 -8.64 12.76 -8.30
C LEU A 92 -10.04 12.41 -7.76
N VAL A 93 -10.17 12.35 -6.43
CA VAL A 93 -11.37 11.84 -5.76
C VAL A 93 -12.30 12.93 -5.27
N SER A 94 -11.84 14.18 -5.17
CA SER A 94 -12.67 15.30 -4.71
C SER A 94 -13.87 15.56 -5.63
N PRO A 95 -14.96 16.13 -5.08
CA PRO A 95 -16.04 16.74 -5.86
C PRO A 95 -15.53 17.70 -6.95
N PRO A 96 -16.18 17.76 -8.14
CA PRO A 96 -15.71 18.60 -9.24
C PRO A 96 -15.52 20.08 -8.91
N ASP A 97 -16.37 20.65 -8.05
CA ASP A 97 -16.30 22.05 -7.61
C ASP A 97 -15.13 22.31 -6.64
N LEU A 98 -14.64 21.26 -5.96
CA LEU A 98 -13.53 21.32 -5.02
C LEU A 98 -12.20 20.80 -5.58
N ALA A 99 -12.20 20.03 -6.67
CA ALA A 99 -11.02 19.39 -7.24
C ALA A 99 -9.85 20.36 -7.54
N ASN A 100 -10.16 21.60 -7.93
CA ASN A 100 -9.12 22.62 -8.14
C ASN A 100 -8.48 23.15 -6.84
N LYS A 101 -9.18 23.04 -5.72
CA LYS A 101 -8.75 23.49 -4.39
C LYS A 101 -7.97 22.41 -3.64
N THR A 102 -8.16 21.14 -3.99
CA THR A 102 -7.66 19.96 -3.26
C THR A 102 -6.48 19.25 -3.94
N ARG A 103 -5.79 19.90 -4.89
CA ARG A 103 -4.66 19.33 -5.65
C ARG A 103 -3.48 18.76 -4.84
N ARG A 104 -3.43 19.00 -3.53
CA ARG A 104 -2.33 18.57 -2.64
C ARG A 104 -2.81 17.72 -1.46
N GLY A 105 -4.07 17.28 -1.46
CA GLY A 105 -4.55 16.31 -0.48
C GLY A 105 -3.76 15.01 -0.61
N THR A 106 -3.57 14.31 0.51
CA THR A 106 -2.78 13.07 0.56
C THR A 106 -3.66 11.82 0.69
N SER A 107 -4.98 11.98 0.83
CA SER A 107 -5.93 10.88 0.76
C SER A 107 -6.46 10.73 -0.67
N TYR A 108 -6.25 9.54 -1.23
CA TYR A 108 -6.83 9.06 -2.48
C TYR A 108 -7.95 8.07 -2.25
N ALA A 109 -8.24 7.72 -1.00
CA ALA A 109 -9.30 6.81 -0.67
C ALA A 109 -10.66 7.34 -1.15
N ILE A 110 -11.43 6.46 -1.78
CA ILE A 110 -12.79 6.72 -2.26
C ILE A 110 -13.66 5.52 -1.96
N GLY A 111 -14.89 5.78 -1.49
CA GLY A 111 -15.90 4.76 -1.29
C GLY A 111 -16.04 3.87 -2.51
N GLY A 112 -16.31 2.59 -2.27
CA GLY A 112 -16.52 1.62 -3.33
C GLY A 112 -15.29 1.16 -4.10
N ALA A 113 -14.08 1.68 -3.85
CA ALA A 113 -12.86 1.24 -4.53
C ALA A 113 -12.53 -0.25 -4.26
N THR A 114 -12.27 -1.02 -5.30
CA THR A 114 -11.72 -2.38 -5.20
C THR A 114 -10.19 -2.35 -5.16
N THR A 115 -9.54 -3.49 -4.91
CA THR A 115 -8.07 -3.62 -5.05
C THR A 115 -7.58 -3.20 -6.45
N GLY A 116 -8.36 -3.52 -7.49
CA GLY A 116 -8.02 -3.21 -8.88
C GLY A 116 -8.30 -1.76 -9.29
N THR A 117 -8.79 -1.58 -10.52
CA THR A 117 -9.06 -0.25 -11.09
C THR A 117 -10.50 0.19 -10.90
N SER A 118 -11.41 -0.70 -10.49
CA SER A 118 -12.85 -0.44 -10.51
C SER A 118 -13.40 0.08 -9.18
N THR A 119 -14.62 0.59 -9.22
CA THR A 119 -15.45 0.81 -8.03
C THR A 119 -16.71 -0.05 -8.10
N ILE A 120 -17.44 -0.17 -6.99
CA ILE A 120 -18.74 -0.87 -6.95
C ILE A 120 -19.88 -0.07 -7.60
N TYR A 121 -19.65 1.20 -7.93
CA TYR A 121 -20.68 2.07 -8.49
C TYR A 121 -20.93 1.76 -9.96
N GLN A 122 -21.97 0.99 -10.25
CA GLN A 122 -22.45 0.74 -11.61
C GLN A 122 -23.62 1.69 -11.92
N VAL A 123 -23.31 2.93 -12.32
CA VAL A 123 -24.33 3.93 -12.64
C VAL A 123 -24.81 3.73 -14.08
N SER A 124 -25.97 3.10 -14.25
CA SER A 124 -26.53 2.78 -15.57
C SER A 124 -27.04 4.00 -16.35
N ASP A 125 -27.40 5.09 -15.66
CA ASP A 125 -27.82 6.34 -16.29
C ASP A 125 -26.58 7.08 -16.83
N PRO A 126 -26.46 7.32 -18.15
CA PRO A 126 -25.27 7.96 -18.72
C PRO A 126 -25.06 9.41 -18.28
N ALA A 127 -26.13 10.16 -18.02
CA ALA A 127 -26.02 11.54 -17.58
C ALA A 127 -25.53 11.60 -16.12
N LEU A 128 -26.06 10.71 -15.27
CA LEU A 128 -25.62 10.59 -13.90
C LEU A 128 -24.21 10.02 -13.79
N SER A 129 -23.85 9.01 -14.58
CA SER A 129 -22.49 8.47 -14.67
C SER A 129 -21.50 9.57 -15.08
N ALA A 130 -21.83 10.35 -16.12
CA ALA A 130 -21.00 11.47 -16.57
C ALA A 130 -20.86 12.58 -15.50
N GLN A 131 -21.89 12.77 -14.67
CA GLN A 131 -21.88 13.74 -13.57
C GLN A 131 -21.04 13.26 -12.38
N LEU A 132 -21.22 12.01 -11.96
CA LEU A 132 -20.60 11.45 -10.76
C LEU A 132 -19.15 11.02 -10.99
N GLN A 133 -18.84 10.47 -12.18
CA GLN A 133 -17.51 10.02 -12.59
C GLN A 133 -16.86 9.10 -11.53
N LEU A 134 -17.58 8.06 -11.11
CA LEU A 134 -17.13 7.10 -10.09
C LEU A 134 -16.40 5.89 -10.68
N ASP A 135 -16.35 5.80 -12.01
CA ASP A 135 -15.69 4.70 -12.71
C ASP A 135 -14.16 4.85 -12.67
N ASN A 136 -13.45 3.71 -12.72
CA ASN A 136 -11.99 3.64 -12.77
C ASN A 136 -11.24 4.23 -11.56
N LEU A 137 -11.84 4.25 -10.36
CA LEU A 137 -11.23 4.81 -9.14
C LEU A 137 -10.83 3.78 -8.08
N GLY A 138 -10.59 2.53 -8.49
CA GLY A 138 -10.03 1.49 -7.62
C GLY A 138 -8.62 1.83 -7.12
N VAL A 139 -8.15 1.08 -6.12
CA VAL A 139 -6.91 1.37 -5.39
C VAL A 139 -5.67 1.34 -6.28
N ALA A 140 -5.60 0.42 -7.24
CA ALA A 140 -4.56 0.43 -8.26
C ALA A 140 -4.55 1.74 -9.08
N THR A 141 -5.73 2.27 -9.46
CA THR A 141 -5.80 3.56 -10.19
C THR A 141 -5.37 4.72 -9.30
N GLN A 142 -5.74 4.70 -8.02
CA GLN A 142 -5.35 5.72 -7.06
C GLN A 142 -3.82 5.81 -6.92
N ILE A 143 -3.16 4.67 -6.72
CA ILE A 143 -1.70 4.55 -6.63
C ILE A 143 -1.04 5.01 -7.93
N ASN A 144 -1.49 4.48 -9.07
CA ASN A 144 -0.93 4.82 -10.38
C ASN A 144 -1.08 6.31 -10.72
N THR A 145 -2.19 6.92 -10.33
CA THR A 145 -2.41 8.36 -10.53
C THR A 145 -1.46 9.18 -9.67
N ALA A 146 -1.34 8.85 -8.38
CA ALA A 146 -0.45 9.56 -7.46
C ALA A 146 1.00 9.50 -7.94
N LEU A 147 1.50 8.29 -8.18
CA LEU A 147 2.91 8.05 -8.48
C LEU A 147 3.26 8.41 -9.93
N GLY A 148 2.43 7.97 -10.88
CA GLY A 148 2.71 8.10 -12.31
C GLY A 148 2.28 9.44 -12.91
N GLN A 149 1.07 9.91 -12.61
CA GLN A 149 0.53 11.13 -13.23
C GLN A 149 0.85 12.39 -12.44
N GLN A 150 0.80 12.31 -11.11
CA GLN A 150 1.02 13.45 -10.22
C GLN A 150 2.46 13.56 -9.72
N GLY A 151 3.28 12.54 -9.96
CA GLY A 151 4.70 12.52 -9.59
C GLY A 151 4.92 12.54 -8.07
N VAL A 152 3.98 11.99 -7.30
CA VAL A 152 4.13 11.83 -5.86
C VAL A 152 5.30 10.89 -5.59
N ARG A 153 6.20 11.34 -4.70
CA ARG A 153 7.27 10.53 -4.13
C ARG A 153 7.00 10.40 -2.64
N LEU A 154 6.97 9.17 -2.17
CA LEU A 154 6.70 8.81 -0.78
C LEU A 154 8.00 8.77 0.04
N ASP A 155 9.13 8.49 -0.62
CA ASP A 155 10.47 8.57 -0.03
C ASP A 155 10.53 7.90 1.38
N SER A 156 11.42 8.37 2.25
CA SER A 156 11.56 7.79 3.60
C SER A 156 10.69 8.45 4.66
N ASP A 157 10.07 9.60 4.39
CA ASP A 157 9.38 10.42 5.38
C ASP A 157 7.84 10.38 5.24
N GLN A 158 7.30 9.69 4.24
CA GLN A 158 5.86 9.48 4.14
C GLN A 158 5.45 8.10 4.65
N LEU A 159 4.37 8.06 5.43
CA LEU A 159 3.68 6.81 5.74
C LEU A 159 2.65 6.53 4.64
N ALA A 160 2.89 5.49 3.83
CA ALA A 160 1.93 5.02 2.85
C ALA A 160 0.96 4.02 3.49
N VAL A 161 -0.33 4.10 3.15
CA VAL A 161 -1.33 3.12 3.57
C VAL A 161 -2.06 2.64 2.32
N VAL A 162 -2.07 1.32 2.11
CA VAL A 162 -2.85 0.63 1.09
C VAL A 162 -3.91 -0.20 1.81
N TRP A 163 -5.19 0.14 1.62
CA TRP A 163 -6.30 -0.54 2.26
C TRP A 163 -7.38 -0.91 1.24
N ALA A 164 -7.56 -2.20 0.97
CA ALA A 164 -8.55 -2.64 -0.03
C ALA A 164 -9.03 -4.09 0.22
N GLY A 165 -9.94 -4.56 -0.65
CA GLY A 165 -10.40 -5.95 -0.71
C GLY A 165 -11.85 -6.18 -0.27
N GLY A 166 -12.41 -5.29 0.56
CA GLY A 166 -13.81 -5.43 1.02
C GLY A 166 -14.82 -5.34 -0.12
N ASN A 167 -14.63 -4.35 -1.01
CA ASN A 167 -15.48 -4.14 -2.17
C ASN A 167 -15.38 -5.26 -3.21
N ASP A 168 -14.23 -5.93 -3.30
CA ASP A 168 -14.03 -7.09 -4.16
C ASP A 168 -14.96 -8.25 -3.76
N LEU A 169 -15.15 -8.47 -2.44
CA LEU A 169 -16.11 -9.46 -1.93
C LEU A 169 -17.56 -9.09 -2.26
N LEU A 170 -17.93 -7.81 -2.15
CA LEU A 170 -19.29 -7.36 -2.48
C LEU A 170 -19.61 -7.54 -3.97
N LEU A 171 -18.65 -7.22 -4.85
CA LEU A 171 -18.79 -7.47 -6.28
C LEU A 171 -18.88 -8.97 -6.59
N ALA A 172 -18.03 -9.78 -5.95
CA ALA A 172 -18.07 -11.23 -6.13
C ALA A 172 -19.41 -11.83 -5.70
N ALA A 173 -19.97 -11.38 -4.57
CA ALA A 173 -21.29 -11.80 -4.10
C ALA A 173 -22.39 -11.38 -5.08
N GLY A 174 -22.37 -10.14 -5.58
CA GLY A 174 -23.34 -9.65 -6.56
C GLY A 174 -23.23 -10.33 -7.93
N ALA A 175 -22.05 -10.84 -8.28
CA ALA A 175 -21.77 -11.54 -9.53
C ALA A 175 -21.68 -13.07 -9.39
N GLU A 176 -22.07 -13.62 -8.24
CA GLU A 176 -22.09 -15.05 -7.94
C GLU A 176 -20.74 -15.77 -8.17
N GLN A 177 -19.62 -15.08 -7.90
CA GLN A 177 -18.28 -15.61 -8.11
C GLN A 177 -17.81 -16.50 -6.95
N PRO A 178 -16.89 -17.47 -7.18
CA PRO A 178 -16.32 -18.27 -6.10
C PRO A 178 -15.50 -17.44 -5.11
N LEU A 179 -15.71 -17.66 -3.80
CA LEU A 179 -15.05 -16.91 -2.72
C LEU A 179 -13.54 -17.16 -2.68
N ASP A 180 -13.09 -18.41 -2.78
CA ASP A 180 -11.68 -18.79 -2.85
C ASP A 180 -10.94 -18.12 -4.02
N SER A 181 -11.54 -18.12 -5.21
CA SER A 181 -10.97 -17.43 -6.37
C SER A 181 -10.89 -15.92 -6.13
N THR A 182 -11.93 -15.33 -5.54
CA THR A 182 -11.97 -13.90 -5.21
C THR A 182 -10.89 -13.51 -4.20
N LEU A 183 -10.74 -14.26 -3.10
CA LEU A 183 -9.74 -14.02 -2.08
C LEU A 183 -8.31 -14.14 -2.65
N ASN A 184 -8.06 -15.12 -3.50
CA ASN A 184 -6.78 -15.27 -4.19
C ASN A 184 -6.49 -14.07 -5.12
N GLN A 185 -7.50 -13.58 -5.85
CA GLN A 185 -7.35 -12.38 -6.68
C GLN A 185 -7.04 -11.14 -5.84
N VAL A 186 -7.70 -10.98 -4.69
CA VAL A 186 -7.42 -9.89 -3.73
C VAL A 186 -5.96 -9.96 -3.25
N VAL A 187 -5.44 -11.12 -2.85
CA VAL A 187 -4.03 -11.25 -2.42
C VAL A 187 -3.07 -10.85 -3.55
N ASN A 188 -3.32 -11.32 -4.77
CA ASN A 188 -2.48 -11.02 -5.92
C ASN A 188 -2.49 -9.52 -6.27
N GLN A 189 -3.66 -8.88 -6.22
CA GLN A 189 -3.77 -7.46 -6.53
C GLN A 189 -3.17 -6.59 -5.41
N LEU A 190 -3.36 -6.94 -4.14
CA LEU A 190 -2.71 -6.26 -3.02
C LEU A 190 -1.18 -6.34 -3.10
N ARG A 191 -0.63 -7.47 -3.56
CA ARG A 191 0.81 -7.58 -3.87
C ARG A 191 1.21 -6.55 -4.93
N ASN A 192 0.49 -6.50 -6.05
CA ASN A 192 0.76 -5.54 -7.13
C ASN A 192 0.77 -4.10 -6.63
N ASP A 193 -0.26 -3.72 -5.86
CA ASP A 193 -0.44 -2.37 -5.32
C ASP A 193 0.68 -2.01 -4.34
N LEU A 194 1.04 -2.93 -3.46
CA LEU A 194 2.11 -2.74 -2.48
C LEU A 194 3.47 -2.60 -3.17
N GLU A 195 3.82 -3.52 -4.07
CA GLU A 195 5.10 -3.46 -4.81
C GLU A 195 5.20 -2.20 -5.68
N THR A 196 4.08 -1.76 -6.29
CA THR A 196 4.02 -0.50 -7.04
C THR A 196 4.29 0.69 -6.13
N THR A 197 3.70 0.71 -4.94
CA THR A 197 3.90 1.75 -3.92
C THR A 197 5.35 1.85 -3.47
N LEU A 198 5.99 0.72 -3.19
CA LEU A 198 7.39 0.67 -2.73
C LEU A 198 8.35 1.07 -3.85
N ARG A 199 8.21 0.47 -5.03
CA ARG A 199 9.16 0.65 -6.12
C ARG A 199 9.05 2.01 -6.79
N PHE A 200 7.84 2.40 -7.19
CA PHE A 200 7.65 3.61 -8.00
C PHE A 200 7.38 4.85 -7.13
N GLY A 201 6.92 4.64 -5.90
CA GLY A 201 6.79 5.70 -4.92
C GLY A 201 8.06 5.96 -4.12
N ASP A 202 9.09 5.10 -4.22
CA ASP A 202 10.25 5.06 -3.31
C ASP A 202 9.82 4.95 -1.84
N ALA A 203 8.64 4.37 -1.56
CA ALA A 203 8.14 4.29 -0.20
C ALA A 203 9.01 3.37 0.63
N ARG A 204 9.54 3.89 1.74
CA ARG A 204 10.26 3.06 2.73
C ARG A 204 9.40 2.65 3.91
N GLN A 205 8.17 3.18 4.02
CA GLN A 205 7.28 2.91 5.15
C GLN A 205 5.85 2.73 4.65
N ALA A 206 5.34 1.50 4.74
CA ALA A 206 4.01 1.17 4.23
C ALA A 206 3.21 0.31 5.20
N ILE A 207 1.92 0.60 5.29
CA ILE A 207 0.90 -0.21 5.95
C ILE A 207 0.02 -0.83 4.87
N LEU A 208 -0.13 -2.15 4.92
CA LEU A 208 -1.13 -2.88 4.14
C LEU A 208 -2.28 -3.29 5.06
N ALA A 209 -3.52 -3.05 4.66
CA ALA A 209 -4.70 -3.60 5.31
C ALA A 209 -5.57 -4.33 4.28
N ALA A 210 -5.69 -5.66 4.45
CA ALA A 210 -6.44 -6.51 3.54
C ALA A 210 -7.80 -6.86 4.13
N ILE A 211 -8.86 -6.32 3.53
CA ILE A 211 -10.27 -6.50 3.93
C ILE A 211 -10.55 -5.99 5.36
N ALA A 212 -11.78 -5.51 5.59
CA ALA A 212 -12.23 -5.13 6.93
C ALA A 212 -12.33 -6.38 7.85
N PRO A 213 -12.50 -6.21 9.17
CA PRO A 213 -12.72 -7.34 10.07
C PRO A 213 -13.95 -8.14 9.64
N ILE A 214 -13.75 -9.42 9.32
CA ILE A 214 -14.81 -10.31 8.80
C ILE A 214 -15.59 -10.95 9.96
N THR A 215 -14.90 -11.63 10.87
CA THR A 215 -15.47 -12.26 12.08
C THR A 215 -14.43 -12.27 13.21
N GLY A 216 -14.85 -12.48 14.45
CA GLY A 216 -13.96 -12.76 15.57
C GLY A 216 -14.63 -12.61 16.94
N ASP A 217 -13.88 -12.85 18.02
CA ASP A 217 -14.32 -12.64 19.40
C ASP A 217 -13.29 -11.83 20.18
N VAL A 218 -13.74 -10.88 21.00
CA VAL A 218 -12.90 -10.27 22.03
C VAL A 218 -13.62 -10.25 23.36
N ASN A 219 -13.06 -11.00 24.32
CA ASN A 219 -13.57 -11.13 25.69
C ASN A 219 -15.04 -11.60 25.75
N GLY A 220 -15.46 -12.50 24.86
CA GLY A 220 -16.84 -13.00 24.81
C GLY A 220 -17.82 -12.07 24.09
N VAL A 221 -17.31 -11.03 23.41
CA VAL A 221 -18.09 -10.22 22.46
C VAL A 221 -17.69 -10.64 21.05
N GLU A 222 -18.53 -11.46 20.44
CA GLU A 222 -18.42 -11.82 19.03
C GLU A 222 -18.70 -10.61 18.14
N TYR A 223 -17.97 -10.50 17.04
CA TYR A 223 -18.24 -9.54 15.99
C TYR A 223 -18.21 -10.25 14.64
N GLN A 224 -19.03 -9.75 13.73
CA GLN A 224 -19.08 -10.18 12.35
C GLN A 224 -19.42 -8.97 11.47
N ALA A 225 -18.82 -8.89 10.29
CA ALA A 225 -19.20 -7.92 9.28
C ALA A 225 -20.66 -8.15 8.86
N PRO A 226 -21.55 -7.16 8.98
CA PRO A 226 -22.99 -7.39 8.75
C PRO A 226 -23.33 -7.95 7.37
N PHE A 227 -22.56 -7.59 6.33
CA PHE A 227 -22.79 -8.13 4.98
C PHE A 227 -22.60 -9.65 4.96
N LEU A 228 -21.62 -10.16 5.72
CA LEU A 228 -21.41 -11.60 5.87
C LEU A 228 -22.46 -12.23 6.76
N THR A 229 -22.95 -11.55 7.79
CA THR A 229 -24.08 -12.07 8.59
C THR A 229 -25.30 -12.29 7.70
N GLY A 230 -25.63 -11.31 6.85
CA GLY A 230 -26.71 -11.42 5.87
C GLY A 230 -26.49 -12.57 4.89
N LEU A 231 -25.28 -12.66 4.29
CA LEU A 231 -24.93 -13.70 3.34
C LEU A 231 -24.91 -15.10 3.95
N ILE A 232 -24.39 -15.27 5.18
CA ILE A 232 -24.36 -16.57 5.87
C ILE A 232 -25.78 -17.00 6.26
N LEU A 233 -26.60 -16.08 6.78
CA LEU A 233 -28.00 -16.39 7.08
C LEU A 233 -28.75 -16.80 5.81
N ALA A 234 -28.57 -16.06 4.71
CA ALA A 234 -29.16 -16.38 3.43
C ALA A 234 -28.65 -17.71 2.86
N GLY A 235 -27.36 -18.01 3.00
CA GLY A 235 -26.71 -19.23 2.52
C GLY A 235 -27.11 -20.49 3.29
N ASN A 236 -27.41 -20.35 4.58
CA ASN A 236 -27.94 -21.44 5.41
C ASN A 236 -29.42 -21.74 5.16
N ALA A 237 -30.13 -20.89 4.41
CA ALA A 237 -31.52 -21.16 4.05
C ALA A 237 -31.61 -22.42 3.15
N PRO A 238 -32.62 -23.29 3.33
CA PRO A 238 -32.79 -24.46 2.46
C PRO A 238 -32.89 -24.09 0.96
N THR A 239 -33.45 -22.91 0.68
CA THR A 239 -33.67 -22.34 -0.65
C THR A 239 -32.47 -21.59 -1.21
N ALA A 240 -31.35 -21.52 -0.49
CA ALA A 240 -30.18 -20.78 -0.94
C ALA A 240 -29.61 -21.36 -2.24
N PRO A 241 -29.13 -20.52 -3.16
CA PRO A 241 -28.45 -20.98 -4.37
C PRO A 241 -27.13 -21.68 -4.01
N ASP A 242 -26.69 -22.58 -4.89
CA ASP A 242 -25.53 -23.44 -4.61
C ASP A 242 -24.23 -22.65 -4.42
N TRP A 243 -24.04 -21.54 -5.15
CA TRP A 243 -22.87 -20.68 -4.99
C TRP A 243 -22.78 -20.12 -3.56
N LEU A 244 -23.90 -19.71 -2.97
CA LEU A 244 -23.92 -19.11 -1.64
C LEU A 244 -23.76 -20.18 -0.54
N LYS A 245 -24.28 -21.39 -0.76
CA LYS A 245 -24.00 -22.55 0.10
C LYS A 245 -22.51 -22.90 0.09
N GLN A 246 -21.86 -22.81 -1.06
CA GLN A 246 -20.41 -23.04 -1.17
C GLN A 246 -19.62 -21.98 -0.41
N TRP A 247 -20.01 -20.71 -0.47
CA TRP A 247 -19.39 -19.65 0.34
C TRP A 247 -19.48 -19.97 1.83
N VAL A 248 -20.67 -20.32 2.34
CA VAL A 248 -20.84 -20.70 3.76
C VAL A 248 -19.96 -21.89 4.12
N ALA A 249 -19.96 -22.94 3.30
CA ALA A 249 -19.11 -24.12 3.54
C ALA A 249 -17.62 -23.79 3.56
N GLN A 250 -17.13 -22.88 2.71
CA GLN A 250 -15.74 -22.42 2.73
C GLN A 250 -15.42 -21.58 3.97
N ILE A 251 -16.34 -20.70 4.38
CA ILE A 251 -16.20 -19.91 5.62
C ILE A 251 -16.09 -20.83 6.83
N ASP A 252 -17.00 -21.81 6.96
CA ASP A 252 -16.99 -22.80 8.04
C ASP A 252 -15.72 -23.68 8.02
N ALA A 253 -15.14 -23.89 6.84
CA ALA A 253 -13.88 -24.62 6.67
C ALA A 253 -12.62 -23.78 6.97
N GLY A 254 -12.78 -22.51 7.36
CA GLY A 254 -11.66 -21.65 7.77
C GLY A 254 -10.97 -20.90 6.63
N ILE A 255 -11.65 -20.67 5.50
CA ILE A 255 -11.04 -19.95 4.37
C ILE A 255 -10.59 -18.52 4.73
N ILE A 256 -11.22 -17.90 5.72
CA ILE A 256 -10.84 -16.57 6.20
C ILE A 256 -9.48 -16.60 6.91
N ASP A 257 -9.21 -17.63 7.72
CA ASP A 257 -7.90 -17.81 8.37
C ASP A 257 -6.81 -18.16 7.35
N GLN A 258 -7.17 -18.93 6.31
CA GLN A 258 -6.27 -19.18 5.19
C GLN A 258 -5.91 -17.88 4.46
N PHE A 259 -6.91 -17.06 4.10
CA PHE A 259 -6.69 -15.77 3.46
C PHE A 259 -5.77 -14.86 4.29
N ARG A 260 -5.96 -14.80 5.61
CA ARG A 260 -5.06 -14.05 6.50
C ARG A 260 -3.62 -14.56 6.42
N SER A 261 -3.45 -15.88 6.46
CA SER A 261 -2.14 -16.53 6.35
C SER A 261 -1.48 -16.22 5.00
N ASP A 262 -2.28 -16.19 3.93
CA ASP A 262 -1.81 -15.86 2.58
C ASP A 262 -1.39 -14.40 2.47
N VAL A 263 -2.13 -13.46 3.08
CA VAL A 263 -1.73 -12.05 3.17
C VAL A 263 -0.45 -11.88 4.00
N GLU A 264 -0.33 -12.58 5.12
CA GLU A 264 0.88 -12.57 5.95
C GLU A 264 2.11 -13.09 5.19
N ALA A 265 1.96 -14.21 4.48
CA ALA A 265 3.00 -14.77 3.63
C ALA A 265 3.36 -13.80 2.49
N MET A 266 2.36 -13.21 1.84
CA MET A 266 2.55 -12.23 0.78
C MET A 266 3.36 -11.02 1.26
N VAL A 267 2.98 -10.40 2.40
CA VAL A 267 3.71 -9.25 2.95
C VAL A 267 5.14 -9.63 3.34
N ALA A 268 5.34 -10.82 3.92
CA ALA A 268 6.68 -11.31 4.25
C ALA A 268 7.55 -11.48 3.00
N ASP A 269 6.97 -11.96 1.89
CA ASP A 269 7.69 -12.11 0.63
C ASP A 269 7.99 -10.75 -0.02
N VAL A 270 7.06 -9.80 0.02
CA VAL A 270 7.34 -8.42 -0.44
C VAL A 270 8.42 -7.76 0.42
N GLN A 271 8.44 -7.99 1.74
CA GLN A 271 9.49 -7.45 2.62
C GLN A 271 10.88 -8.01 2.25
N LYS A 272 10.97 -9.27 1.83
CA LYS A 272 12.23 -9.85 1.30
C LYS A 272 12.63 -9.24 -0.04
N ALA A 273 11.66 -8.88 -0.87
CA ALA A 273 11.90 -8.22 -2.15
C ALA A 273 12.38 -6.75 -1.97
N PHE A 274 11.95 -6.10 -0.89
CA PHE A 274 12.26 -4.71 -0.57
C PHE A 274 12.86 -4.58 0.84
N PRO A 275 14.08 -5.10 1.06
CA PRO A 275 14.67 -5.26 2.40
C PRO A 275 14.86 -3.94 3.16
N TYR A 276 15.16 -2.85 2.44
CA TYR A 276 15.36 -1.50 2.98
C TYR A 276 14.08 -0.81 3.51
N THR A 277 12.92 -1.46 3.41
CA THR A 277 11.61 -0.91 3.75
C THR A 277 11.07 -1.45 5.08
N ASN A 278 10.18 -0.70 5.72
CA ASN A 278 9.40 -1.12 6.87
C ASN A 278 7.96 -1.40 6.45
N LEU A 279 7.65 -2.66 6.14
CA LEU A 279 6.29 -3.10 5.82
C LEU A 279 5.54 -3.54 7.07
N ILE A 280 4.28 -3.11 7.14
CA ILE A 280 3.39 -3.40 8.25
C ILE A 280 2.14 -4.05 7.67
N ASN A 281 2.02 -5.37 7.88
CA ASN A 281 0.73 -6.03 7.72
C ASN A 281 -0.20 -5.59 8.86
N PHE A 282 -1.16 -4.73 8.55
CA PHE A 282 -2.19 -4.22 9.43
C PHE A 282 -3.55 -4.76 8.97
N ASN A 283 -3.80 -6.04 9.20
CA ASN A 283 -5.16 -6.54 9.10
C ASN A 283 -5.98 -5.97 10.27
N PRO A 284 -7.11 -5.30 9.99
CA PRO A 284 -7.88 -4.58 10.99
C PRO A 284 -8.64 -5.49 11.98
N GLU A 285 -8.47 -6.80 11.90
CA GLU A 285 -9.11 -7.77 12.79
C GLU A 285 -8.90 -7.44 14.26
N TYR A 286 -10.02 -7.16 14.92
CA TYR A 286 -9.99 -6.68 16.28
C TYR A 286 -9.37 -7.70 17.22
N GLN A 287 -9.72 -8.98 17.06
CA GLN A 287 -9.13 -10.06 17.85
C GLN A 287 -7.62 -10.18 17.65
N ALA A 288 -7.13 -10.06 16.41
CA ALA A 288 -5.70 -10.08 16.12
C ALA A 288 -4.97 -8.90 16.79
N GLN A 289 -5.52 -7.68 16.69
CA GLN A 289 -4.93 -6.49 17.32
C GLN A 289 -5.03 -6.53 18.86
N TYR A 290 -6.12 -7.07 19.41
CA TYR A 290 -6.29 -7.26 20.85
C TYR A 290 -5.32 -8.31 21.39
N ASN A 291 -5.14 -9.45 20.72
CA ASN A 291 -4.13 -10.44 21.10
C ASN A 291 -2.72 -9.84 21.09
N LYS A 292 -2.45 -8.92 20.16
CA LYS A 292 -1.15 -8.24 20.03
C LYS A 292 -0.91 -7.16 21.09
N PHE A 293 -1.91 -6.33 21.39
CA PHE A 293 -1.73 -5.14 22.24
C PHE A 293 -2.42 -5.21 23.62
N GLY A 294 -3.32 -6.18 23.81
CA GLY A 294 -4.09 -6.42 25.02
C GLY A 294 -4.81 -5.19 25.54
N LYS A 295 -4.78 -5.01 26.87
CA LYS A 295 -5.42 -3.91 27.61
C LYS A 295 -5.04 -2.50 27.14
N LYS A 296 -3.98 -2.31 26.34
CA LYS A 296 -3.64 -0.99 25.77
C LYS A 296 -4.57 -0.57 24.65
N LEU A 297 -5.09 -1.54 23.89
CA LEU A 297 -6.07 -1.28 22.84
C LEU A 297 -7.47 -1.06 23.45
N GLY A 298 -7.75 -1.71 24.59
CA GLY A 298 -9.07 -1.76 25.21
C GLY A 298 -9.93 -2.88 24.63
N ASP A 299 -11.19 -2.97 25.04
CA ASP A 299 -12.24 -3.76 24.37
C ASP A 299 -13.24 -2.84 23.62
N PHE A 300 -14.25 -3.41 22.96
CA PHE A 300 -15.29 -2.61 22.29
C PHE A 300 -16.00 -1.63 23.25
N SER A 301 -16.24 -2.04 24.49
CA SER A 301 -16.94 -1.22 25.49
C SER A 301 -16.15 0.02 25.91
N ASP A 302 -14.81 -0.04 25.87
CA ASP A 302 -13.93 1.12 26.12
C ASP A 302 -14.15 2.27 25.11
N TYR A 303 -14.73 1.96 23.94
CA TYR A 303 -15.10 2.93 22.91
C TYR A 303 -16.63 3.16 22.85
N GLY A 304 -17.36 2.70 23.86
CA GLY A 304 -18.81 2.84 23.99
C GLY A 304 -19.59 1.93 23.06
N ILE A 305 -19.05 0.77 22.69
CA ILE A 305 -19.69 -0.20 21.81
C ILE A 305 -20.22 -1.35 22.66
N GLU A 306 -21.55 -1.45 22.77
CA GLU A 306 -22.20 -2.42 23.66
C GLU A 306 -22.76 -3.66 22.93
N ASN A 307 -22.98 -3.62 21.60
CA ASN A 307 -23.47 -4.76 20.80
C ASN A 307 -23.18 -4.58 19.28
N THR A 308 -22.63 -5.61 18.62
CA THR A 308 -22.29 -5.66 17.18
C THR A 308 -23.31 -6.42 16.32
N LEU A 309 -24.27 -7.13 16.94
CA LEU A 309 -25.17 -8.07 16.26
C LEU A 309 -26.60 -7.53 16.05
N ILE A 310 -27.11 -6.65 16.90
CA ILE A 310 -28.57 -6.34 16.96
C ILE A 310 -29.01 -5.18 16.04
N ALA A 311 -28.10 -4.39 15.46
CA ALA A 311 -28.48 -3.23 14.63
C ALA A 311 -28.69 -3.53 13.14
N ALA A 312 -28.53 -4.78 12.68
CA ALA A 312 -28.73 -5.14 11.27
C ALA A 312 -30.22 -5.13 10.81
N GLN A 313 -31.18 -4.71 11.64
CA GLN A 313 -32.62 -4.92 11.34
C GLN A 313 -33.64 -3.90 11.84
N SER A 314 -33.27 -2.71 12.35
CA SER A 314 -34.27 -1.69 12.69
C SER A 314 -34.26 -0.52 11.72
N SER A 315 -34.78 -0.74 10.52
CA SER A 315 -35.45 0.34 9.83
C SER A 315 -36.68 0.74 10.65
N ILE A 316 -36.86 2.05 10.86
CA ILE A 316 -38.16 2.67 11.22
C ILE A 316 -38.64 2.40 12.67
N ASP A 317 -38.33 3.28 13.63
CA ASP A 317 -39.37 4.08 14.30
C ASP A 317 -38.85 5.07 15.38
N GLN A 318 -39.52 6.22 15.35
CA GLN A 318 -39.69 7.30 16.34
C GLN A 318 -39.07 7.15 17.74
N GLY A 319 -38.16 8.09 18.07
CA GLY A 319 -37.80 8.41 19.46
C GLY A 319 -36.40 7.93 19.85
N GLN A 320 -35.46 8.86 19.81
CA GLN A 320 -34.05 8.74 20.20
C GLN A 320 -33.76 7.77 21.38
N PRO A 321 -32.74 6.91 21.23
CA PRO A 321 -31.77 6.65 22.29
C PRO A 321 -30.41 7.23 21.92
N THR A 322 -29.95 8.16 22.74
CA THR A 322 -28.56 8.64 22.77
C THR A 322 -27.66 7.52 23.30
N LYS A 323 -27.06 6.70 22.43
CA LYS A 323 -25.88 5.86 22.76
C LYS A 323 -25.22 5.36 21.47
N SER A 324 -23.89 5.32 21.49
CA SER A 324 -23.01 5.08 20.35
C SER A 324 -22.93 3.60 19.99
N TYR A 325 -22.83 3.29 18.70
CA TYR A 325 -22.77 1.92 18.17
C TYR A 325 -21.41 1.67 17.50
N LEU A 326 -20.99 0.40 17.40
CA LEU A 326 -20.06 -0.04 16.34
C LEU A 326 -20.94 -0.54 15.20
N TYR A 327 -21.38 0.40 14.39
CA TYR A 327 -21.86 0.09 13.06
C TYR A 327 -20.61 -0.17 12.23
N PHE A 328 -20.38 -1.41 11.85
CA PHE A 328 -19.95 -1.66 10.50
C PHE A 328 -21.27 -1.72 9.74
N ASP A 329 -21.65 -0.70 8.99
CA ASP A 329 -22.52 -1.01 7.85
C ASP A 329 -21.78 -2.06 7.00
N ASP A 330 -22.44 -2.65 6.02
CA ASP A 330 -21.83 -3.48 4.99
C ASP A 330 -20.56 -2.85 4.38
N LEU A 331 -20.34 -1.53 4.60
CA LEU A 331 -19.23 -0.73 4.09
C LEU A 331 -18.62 0.36 5.04
N HIS A 332 -19.16 0.67 6.23
CA HIS A 332 -18.94 1.99 6.90
C HIS A 332 -18.66 1.92 8.43
N PRO A 333 -17.52 2.39 8.97
CA PRO A 333 -17.25 2.41 10.42
C PRO A 333 -17.89 3.62 11.12
N THR A 334 -18.32 3.46 12.37
CA THR A 334 -18.69 4.61 13.21
C THR A 334 -17.50 5.45 13.64
N SER A 335 -17.76 6.65 14.15
CA SER A 335 -16.75 7.53 14.73
C SER A 335 -15.96 6.88 15.88
N SER A 336 -16.59 5.98 16.65
CA SER A 336 -15.92 5.13 17.66
C SER A 336 -15.08 4.04 16.99
N GLY A 337 -15.59 3.36 15.96
CA GLY A 337 -14.80 2.39 15.17
C GLY A 337 -13.54 3.02 14.55
N HIS A 338 -13.66 4.21 13.94
CA HIS A 338 -12.51 4.96 13.45
C HIS A 338 -11.54 5.38 14.56
N HIS A 339 -12.03 5.62 15.78
CA HIS A 339 -11.17 5.90 16.94
C HIS A 339 -10.36 4.66 17.33
N MET A 340 -11.01 3.50 17.37
CA MET A 340 -10.34 2.22 17.62
C MET A 340 -9.26 1.94 16.58
N LEU A 341 -9.60 2.05 15.29
CA LEU A 341 -8.66 1.82 14.19
C LEU A 341 -7.45 2.77 14.28
N GLY A 342 -7.68 4.07 14.52
CA GLY A 342 -6.60 5.04 14.70
C GLY A 342 -5.67 4.68 15.86
N ASN A 343 -6.21 4.21 16.99
CA ASN A 343 -5.41 3.77 18.15
C ASN A 343 -4.66 2.45 17.87
N ALA A 344 -5.28 1.51 17.16
CA ALA A 344 -4.64 0.25 16.76
C ALA A 344 -3.45 0.51 15.82
N ILE A 345 -3.59 1.42 14.86
CA ILE A 345 -2.48 1.82 13.97
C ILE A 345 -1.39 2.52 14.78
N GLU A 346 -1.74 3.44 15.68
CA GLU A 346 -0.76 4.11 16.56
C GLU A 346 0.04 3.09 17.40
N LEU A 347 -0.63 2.12 18.03
CA LEU A 347 0.01 1.06 18.80
C LEU A 347 0.91 0.18 17.93
N THR A 348 0.49 -0.10 16.70
CA THR A 348 1.28 -0.84 15.72
C THR A 348 2.56 -0.10 15.38
N LEU A 349 2.48 1.19 15.01
CA LEU A 349 3.65 2.03 14.73
C LEU A 349 4.61 2.10 15.93
N LYS A 350 4.08 2.20 17.15
CA LYS A 350 4.91 2.15 18.37
C LYS A 350 5.63 0.82 18.54
N SER A 351 4.99 -0.29 18.20
CA SER A 351 5.56 -1.64 18.34
C SER A 351 6.68 -1.91 17.33
N VAL A 352 6.66 -1.24 16.17
CA VAL A 352 7.63 -1.45 15.08
C VAL A 352 8.66 -0.32 14.96
N ARG A 353 8.75 0.55 15.97
CA ARG A 353 9.58 1.77 15.96
C ARG A 353 11.05 1.58 15.57
N SER A 354 11.65 0.41 15.84
CA SER A 354 13.04 0.13 15.44
C SER A 354 13.14 0.01 13.92
N ARG A 355 12.29 -0.82 13.33
CA ARG A 355 12.16 -0.97 11.87
C ARG A 355 11.80 0.34 11.18
N THR A 356 10.93 1.13 11.81
CA THR A 356 10.63 2.50 11.35
C THR A 356 11.91 3.36 11.29
N ALA A 357 12.73 3.33 12.34
CA ALA A 357 13.99 4.08 12.36
C ALA A 357 15.00 3.55 11.34
N GLU A 358 15.13 2.24 11.19
CA GLU A 358 15.97 1.57 10.19
C GLU A 358 15.58 1.94 8.75
N ALA A 359 14.28 2.17 8.47
CA ALA A 359 13.80 2.59 7.16
C ALA A 359 13.84 4.12 6.92
N THR A 360 14.05 4.94 7.96
CA THR A 360 14.03 6.40 7.85
C THR A 360 15.40 6.93 7.42
N LEU A 361 15.48 7.71 6.33
CA LEU A 361 16.70 8.43 5.97
C LEU A 361 16.85 9.66 6.87
N THR A 362 18.06 9.87 7.39
CA THR A 362 18.34 10.91 8.39
C THR A 362 19.21 12.03 7.85
N ASN A 363 20.03 11.78 6.83
CA ASN A 363 20.82 12.80 6.15
C ASN A 363 20.63 12.76 4.63
N THR A 364 20.88 13.90 4.00
CA THR A 364 20.99 14.01 2.54
C THR A 364 22.34 14.63 2.18
N ILE A 365 23.12 13.89 1.40
CA ILE A 365 24.46 14.26 0.97
C ILE A 365 24.47 14.34 -0.56
N LYS A 366 24.66 15.56 -1.07
CA LYS A 366 24.78 15.83 -2.51
C LYS A 366 26.15 16.45 -2.77
N SER A 367 27.01 15.80 -3.55
CA SER A 367 28.40 16.25 -3.68
C SER A 367 29.02 15.99 -5.06
N ARG A 368 29.86 16.93 -5.49
CA ARG A 368 30.71 16.83 -6.69
C ARG A 368 32.11 16.26 -6.42
N ALA A 369 32.43 15.97 -5.16
CA ALA A 369 33.75 15.47 -4.76
C ALA A 369 34.06 14.11 -5.39
N PRO A 370 35.30 13.80 -5.77
CA PRO A 370 35.65 12.50 -6.36
C PRO A 370 35.29 11.30 -5.46
N VAL A 371 35.33 11.50 -4.15
CA VAL A 371 34.92 10.52 -3.14
C VAL A 371 33.88 11.16 -2.23
N ILE A 372 32.77 10.46 -2.02
CA ILE A 372 31.69 10.86 -1.11
C ILE A 372 31.60 9.79 -0.02
N HIS A 373 31.64 10.23 1.22
CA HIS A 373 31.42 9.36 2.38
C HIS A 373 30.13 9.76 3.06
N GLY A 374 29.29 8.78 3.35
CA GLY A 374 28.20 8.88 4.29
C GLY A 374 28.69 8.93 5.74
N THR A 375 27.77 8.66 6.63
CA THR A 375 27.87 8.86 8.07
C THR A 375 27.87 7.50 8.78
N ARG A 376 27.17 7.36 9.88
CA ARG A 376 26.89 6.06 10.52
C ARG A 376 25.38 5.82 10.64
N GLU A 377 24.61 6.75 10.11
CA GLU A 377 23.16 6.78 10.11
C GLU A 377 22.69 6.60 8.67
N ASN A 378 21.41 6.33 8.47
CA ASN A 378 20.85 6.13 7.15
C ASN A 378 20.92 7.43 6.31
N ASP A 379 21.56 7.36 5.15
CA ASP A 379 21.89 8.49 4.31
C ASP A 379 21.29 8.38 2.90
N LEU A 380 20.77 9.49 2.38
CA LEU A 380 20.56 9.67 0.94
C LEU A 380 21.82 10.29 0.34
N ILE A 381 22.60 9.52 -0.42
CA ILE A 381 23.81 9.96 -1.10
C ILE A 381 23.54 10.09 -2.59
N ILE A 382 23.72 11.29 -3.15
CA ILE A 382 23.56 11.55 -4.58
C ILE A 382 24.85 12.14 -5.15
N GLY A 383 25.45 11.38 -6.08
CA GLY A 383 26.58 11.84 -6.89
C GLY A 383 26.20 13.04 -7.77
N GLN A 384 27.11 14.00 -7.92
CA GLN A 384 26.92 15.19 -8.75
C GLN A 384 27.92 15.33 -9.91
N SER A 385 28.94 14.47 -9.98
CA SER A 385 30.02 14.45 -10.98
C SER A 385 30.14 13.07 -11.62
N ARG A 386 31.02 12.93 -12.62
CA ARG A 386 31.36 11.64 -13.25
C ARG A 386 32.42 10.92 -12.41
N ASP A 387 32.52 9.59 -12.60
CA ASP A 387 33.60 8.75 -12.07
C ASP A 387 33.83 8.92 -10.56
N GLN A 388 32.74 8.93 -9.79
CA GLN A 388 32.78 9.12 -8.34
C GLN A 388 32.86 7.78 -7.59
N VAL A 389 33.40 7.84 -6.38
CA VAL A 389 33.29 6.78 -5.38
C VAL A 389 32.26 7.21 -4.34
N LEU A 390 31.16 6.46 -4.23
CA LEU A 390 30.13 6.67 -3.22
C LEU A 390 30.26 5.56 -2.17
N GLN A 391 30.32 5.94 -0.89
CA GLN A 391 30.43 5.01 0.25
C GLN A 391 29.39 5.38 1.30
N GLY A 392 28.41 4.50 1.54
CA GLY A 392 27.33 4.71 2.52
C GLY A 392 27.86 4.66 3.95
N ARG A 393 28.68 3.62 4.22
CA ARG A 393 29.24 3.25 5.52
C ARG A 393 28.25 2.43 6.34
N ARG A 394 27.74 2.92 7.46
CA ARG A 394 26.81 2.15 8.30
C ARG A 394 25.44 2.78 8.18
N GLY A 395 24.41 1.96 8.25
CA GLY A 395 23.02 2.41 8.12
C GLY A 395 22.42 1.85 6.84
N ASN A 396 21.11 1.97 6.69
CA ASN A 396 20.37 1.51 5.52
C ASN A 396 20.25 2.68 4.52
N ASP A 397 21.28 2.83 3.72
CA ASP A 397 21.53 3.97 2.86
C ASP A 397 20.84 3.87 1.51
N VAL A 398 20.72 5.01 0.83
CA VAL A 398 20.31 5.11 -0.58
C VAL A 398 21.41 5.81 -1.34
N LEU A 399 22.08 5.09 -2.22
CA LEU A 399 23.22 5.58 -3.00
C LEU A 399 22.85 5.67 -4.48
N ILE A 400 22.81 6.89 -4.99
CA ILE A 400 22.41 7.19 -6.36
C ILE A 400 23.58 7.86 -7.09
N GLY A 401 24.10 7.15 -8.09
CA GLY A 401 25.10 7.65 -9.03
C GLY A 401 24.55 8.63 -10.06
N ARG A 402 25.35 8.92 -11.07
CA ARG A 402 24.98 9.68 -12.27
C ARG A 402 25.24 8.92 -13.56
N GLY A 403 25.68 7.67 -13.43
CA GLY A 403 26.15 6.80 -14.49
C GLY A 403 27.58 7.11 -14.95
N ARG A 404 28.05 6.24 -15.86
CA ARG A 404 29.34 6.30 -16.58
C ARG A 404 30.56 5.77 -15.82
N GLY A 405 30.38 4.88 -14.85
CA GLY A 405 31.48 4.06 -14.32
C GLY A 405 31.89 4.33 -12.88
N GLU A 406 30.95 4.66 -12.02
CA GLU A 406 31.17 4.86 -10.58
C GLU A 406 31.52 3.57 -9.82
N LEU A 407 32.11 3.75 -8.64
CA LEU A 407 32.16 2.73 -7.60
C LEU A 407 31.17 3.11 -6.50
N ILE A 408 30.15 2.30 -6.30
CA ILE A 408 29.11 2.50 -5.28
C ILE A 408 29.20 1.34 -4.29
N SER A 409 29.43 1.66 -3.01
CA SER A 409 29.51 0.71 -1.90
C SER A 409 28.55 1.15 -0.81
N GLY A 410 27.57 0.29 -0.50
CA GLY A 410 26.60 0.53 0.57
C GLY A 410 27.29 0.53 1.93
N GLY A 411 27.83 -0.63 2.30
CA GLY A 411 28.50 -0.85 3.58
C GLY A 411 27.64 -1.76 4.46
N PRO A 412 27.82 -1.77 5.79
CA PRO A 412 26.90 -2.52 6.63
C PRO A 412 25.51 -1.86 6.76
N GLY A 413 24.47 -2.58 6.37
CA GLY A 413 23.07 -2.16 6.38
C GLY A 413 22.31 -2.78 5.21
N ASP A 414 20.99 -2.59 5.18
CA ASP A 414 20.16 -2.97 4.04
C ASP A 414 20.08 -1.77 3.08
N ASP A 415 20.95 -1.74 2.08
CA ASP A 415 21.19 -0.57 1.24
C ASP A 415 20.44 -0.62 -0.10
N LEU A 416 20.12 0.54 -0.67
CA LEU A 416 19.62 0.68 -2.04
C LEU A 416 20.69 1.35 -2.91
N LEU A 417 21.15 0.63 -3.94
CA LEU A 417 22.20 1.10 -4.85
C LEU A 417 21.65 1.29 -6.27
N GLU A 418 21.86 2.46 -6.86
CA GLU A 418 21.44 2.80 -8.23
C GLU A 418 22.57 3.53 -8.98
N GLY A 419 23.09 2.91 -10.05
CA GLY A 419 24.16 3.46 -10.89
C GLY A 419 23.70 4.59 -11.83
N ARG A 420 22.56 4.39 -12.50
CA ARG A 420 21.97 5.24 -13.56
C ARG A 420 22.68 5.18 -14.92
N GLY A 421 22.93 3.96 -15.39
CA GLY A 421 23.43 3.60 -16.71
C GLY A 421 24.93 3.82 -16.87
N GLY A 422 25.61 2.91 -17.57
CA GLY A 422 27.06 2.96 -17.72
C GLY A 422 27.68 1.64 -17.31
N ASP A 423 28.85 1.71 -16.68
CA ASP A 423 29.70 0.56 -16.35
C ASP A 423 30.04 0.60 -14.85
N GLU A 424 29.02 0.54 -14.01
CA GLU A 424 29.20 0.75 -12.57
C GLU A 424 29.78 -0.50 -11.89
N ARG A 425 30.48 -0.25 -10.78
CA ARG A 425 30.89 -1.28 -9.83
C ARG A 425 30.05 -1.09 -8.57
N LEU A 426 29.12 -1.99 -8.34
CA LEU A 426 28.20 -1.96 -7.22
C LEU A 426 28.64 -2.98 -6.17
N ARG A 427 28.62 -2.59 -4.90
CA ARG A 427 28.94 -3.46 -3.78
C ARG A 427 27.93 -3.23 -2.66
N GLY A 428 27.19 -4.26 -2.28
CA GLY A 428 26.26 -4.18 -1.16
C GLY A 428 27.01 -4.10 0.18
N ASP A 429 28.06 -4.93 0.31
CA ASP A 429 28.77 -5.26 1.53
C ASP A 429 27.94 -6.16 2.47
N ALA A 430 27.42 -5.68 3.60
CA ALA A 430 26.83 -6.56 4.60
C ALA A 430 25.40 -6.15 4.95
N GLY A 431 24.44 -6.92 4.47
CA GLY A 431 23.02 -6.76 4.75
C GLY A 431 22.22 -7.37 3.61
N ALA A 432 20.93 -7.09 3.54
CA ALA A 432 20.10 -7.45 2.41
C ALA A 432 20.01 -6.24 1.47
N ASP A 433 20.78 -6.25 0.39
CA ASP A 433 20.97 -5.08 -0.47
C ASP A 433 20.09 -5.11 -1.73
N PHE A 434 19.60 -3.95 -2.14
CA PHE A 434 18.76 -3.79 -3.32
C PHE A 434 19.49 -3.04 -4.43
N PHE A 435 19.84 -3.77 -5.49
CA PHE A 435 20.52 -3.21 -6.67
C PHE A 435 19.48 -2.78 -7.70
N ARG A 436 19.18 -1.49 -7.76
CA ARG A 436 18.13 -0.92 -8.61
C ARG A 436 18.69 -0.57 -10.00
N PHE A 437 18.02 -1.11 -11.02
CA PHE A 437 18.26 -0.78 -12.42
C PHE A 437 17.03 -0.10 -13.01
N THR A 438 17.26 0.73 -14.01
CA THR A 438 16.29 1.62 -14.65
C THR A 438 16.45 1.54 -16.16
N GLN A 439 15.55 2.20 -16.90
CA GLN A 439 15.67 2.29 -18.35
C GLN A 439 16.95 3.00 -18.82
N ALA A 440 17.70 3.68 -17.94
CA ALA A 440 19.02 4.22 -18.30
C ALA A 440 20.09 3.13 -18.47
N ASP A 441 19.91 1.98 -17.82
CA ASP A 441 20.85 0.85 -17.79
C ASP A 441 20.71 -0.07 -19.02
N THR A 442 19.72 0.20 -19.89
CA THR A 442 19.48 -0.54 -21.14
C THR A 442 20.14 0.12 -22.35
N ALA A 443 20.84 1.25 -22.16
CA ALA A 443 21.56 1.91 -23.22
C ALA A 443 22.71 1.01 -23.72
N VAL A 444 22.75 0.76 -25.03
CA VAL A 444 23.71 -0.15 -25.67
C VAL A 444 25.14 0.11 -25.19
N GLY A 445 25.75 -0.91 -24.57
CA GLY A 445 27.17 -0.95 -24.20
C GLY A 445 27.48 -0.77 -22.72
N GLY A 446 26.49 -0.59 -21.85
CA GLY A 446 26.67 -0.60 -20.40
C GLY A 446 26.81 -2.02 -19.84
N LEU A 447 27.77 -2.24 -18.94
CA LEU A 447 27.93 -3.46 -18.16
C LEU A 447 28.19 -3.13 -16.69
N ASP A 448 27.15 -3.28 -15.88
CA ASP A 448 27.26 -3.16 -14.44
C ASP A 448 27.85 -4.43 -13.82
N ARG A 449 28.61 -4.24 -12.74
CA ARG A 449 29.28 -5.32 -12.01
C ARG A 449 28.90 -5.25 -10.55
N ILE A 450 28.06 -6.18 -10.12
CA ILE A 450 27.81 -6.40 -8.70
C ILE A 450 28.93 -7.29 -8.16
N LEU A 451 29.70 -6.74 -7.22
CA LEU A 451 30.98 -7.31 -6.81
C LEU A 451 30.85 -8.45 -5.79
N ASP A 452 29.74 -8.52 -5.07
CA ASP A 452 29.55 -9.36 -3.88
C ASP A 452 28.10 -9.83 -3.67
N PHE A 453 27.29 -9.90 -4.73
CA PHE A 453 25.88 -10.30 -4.66
C PHE A 453 25.70 -11.57 -3.82
N ASN A 454 24.91 -11.49 -2.75
CA ASN A 454 24.65 -12.59 -1.84
C ASN A 454 23.15 -12.79 -1.56
N PRO A 455 22.51 -13.73 -2.26
CA PRO A 455 21.09 -14.02 -2.04
C PRO A 455 20.80 -14.65 -0.67
N GLU A 456 21.80 -15.24 -0.01
CA GLU A 456 21.67 -15.79 1.35
C GLU A 456 21.63 -14.68 2.41
N GLN A 457 22.27 -13.54 2.16
CA GLN A 457 22.14 -12.34 3.01
C GLN A 457 20.85 -11.56 2.73
N GLY A 458 20.25 -11.75 1.56
CA GLY A 458 18.96 -11.18 1.20
C GLY A 458 19.00 -10.25 -0.01
N ASP A 459 20.11 -10.21 -0.75
CA ASP A 459 20.26 -9.30 -1.88
C ASP A 459 19.22 -9.53 -2.98
N ARG A 460 18.79 -8.42 -3.61
CA ARG A 460 17.77 -8.42 -4.67
C ARG A 460 18.16 -7.53 -5.84
N LEU A 461 17.74 -7.96 -7.02
CA LEU A 461 17.93 -7.25 -8.29
C LEU A 461 16.64 -6.53 -8.67
N GLY A 462 16.64 -5.21 -8.52
CA GLY A 462 15.55 -4.34 -8.91
C GLY A 462 15.49 -4.10 -10.42
N ILE A 463 15.23 -5.14 -11.23
CA ILE A 463 15.18 -5.04 -12.70
C ILE A 463 13.75 -4.98 -13.26
N ASN A 464 12.70 -5.17 -12.46
CA ASN A 464 11.32 -5.20 -12.99
C ASN A 464 10.91 -3.91 -13.75
N ALA A 465 11.45 -2.75 -13.36
CA ALA A 465 11.21 -1.49 -14.08
C ALA A 465 11.89 -1.46 -15.47
N VAL A 466 13.02 -2.17 -15.62
CA VAL A 466 13.74 -2.36 -16.89
C VAL A 466 12.96 -3.28 -17.82
N LEU A 467 12.41 -4.33 -17.21
CA LEU A 467 11.61 -5.35 -17.85
C LEU A 467 10.28 -4.81 -18.43
N GLY A 468 9.97 -3.51 -18.33
CA GLY A 468 8.71 -2.98 -18.87
C GLY A 468 7.46 -3.53 -18.16
N LEU A 469 7.65 -4.16 -16.99
CA LEU A 469 6.58 -4.49 -16.05
C LEU A 469 6.12 -3.20 -15.36
N SER A 470 5.58 -2.27 -16.15
CA SER A 470 5.06 -1.01 -15.64
C SER A 470 3.70 -1.27 -15.00
N ASN A 471 3.68 -1.29 -13.67
CA ASN A 471 2.50 -1.17 -12.79
C ASN A 471 1.57 -2.38 -12.65
N SER A 472 2.00 -3.58 -13.05
CA SER A 472 1.22 -4.80 -12.81
C SER A 472 2.09 -6.05 -12.93
N LEU A 473 2.18 -6.89 -11.88
CA LEU A 473 2.78 -8.22 -11.99
C LEU A 473 1.87 -9.19 -12.78
N SER A 474 0.72 -8.74 -13.25
CA SER A 474 -0.21 -9.55 -14.05
C SER A 474 -0.08 -9.36 -15.57
N GLY A 475 0.90 -8.58 -16.05
CA GLY A 475 1.20 -8.46 -17.48
C GLY A 475 2.37 -9.36 -17.90
N ALA A 476 2.17 -10.19 -18.92
CA ALA A 476 3.24 -10.92 -19.62
C ALA A 476 4.44 -10.01 -19.89
N GLY A 477 5.66 -10.50 -19.65
CA GLY A 477 6.84 -9.66 -19.84
C GLY A 477 8.12 -10.41 -20.16
N TRP A 478 8.44 -11.47 -19.40
CA TRP A 478 9.76 -12.10 -19.50
C TRP A 478 9.76 -13.61 -19.41
N THR A 479 10.61 -14.22 -20.23
CA THR A 479 10.90 -15.65 -20.20
C THR A 479 12.36 -15.84 -19.81
N TYR A 480 12.61 -16.51 -18.69
CA TYR A 480 13.96 -16.93 -18.34
C TYR A 480 14.31 -18.21 -19.10
N ILE A 481 15.27 -18.11 -20.01
CA ILE A 481 15.68 -19.19 -20.93
C ILE A 481 16.95 -19.92 -20.45
N GLY A 482 17.33 -19.76 -19.19
CA GLY A 482 18.57 -20.34 -18.66
C GLY A 482 19.80 -19.78 -19.38
N SER A 483 20.66 -20.65 -19.87
CA SER A 483 21.87 -20.27 -20.63
C SER A 483 21.67 -20.28 -22.15
N ASP A 484 20.46 -20.57 -22.64
CA ASP A 484 20.19 -20.66 -24.07
C ASP A 484 20.40 -19.32 -24.78
N SER A 485 20.60 -19.36 -26.09
CA SER A 485 20.77 -18.14 -26.90
C SER A 485 19.41 -17.49 -27.15
N PHE A 486 19.39 -16.16 -27.25
CA PHE A 486 18.18 -15.43 -27.64
C PHE A 486 17.68 -15.90 -29.00
N ASP A 487 16.37 -16.11 -29.12
CA ASP A 487 15.73 -16.56 -30.36
C ASP A 487 15.08 -15.42 -31.16
N GLY A 488 15.21 -14.18 -30.69
CA GLY A 488 14.57 -12.99 -31.26
C GLY A 488 13.16 -12.74 -30.72
N SER A 489 12.74 -13.43 -29.66
CA SER A 489 11.56 -13.05 -28.91
C SER A 489 11.91 -11.93 -27.94
N ALA A 490 11.16 -10.82 -27.98
CA ALA A 490 11.29 -9.76 -26.98
C ALA A 490 10.95 -10.31 -25.59
N GLY A 491 11.63 -9.79 -24.57
CA GLY A 491 11.39 -10.22 -23.20
C GLY A 491 12.12 -11.51 -22.84
N GLN A 492 13.30 -11.79 -23.40
CA GLN A 492 14.09 -12.95 -22.99
C GLN A 492 15.17 -12.56 -21.98
N LEU A 493 15.24 -13.31 -20.87
CA LEU A 493 16.27 -13.18 -19.86
C LEU A 493 17.12 -14.46 -19.86
N ARG A 494 18.44 -14.31 -19.91
CA ARG A 494 19.38 -15.43 -19.85
C ARG A 494 20.49 -15.17 -18.84
N PHE A 495 21.06 -16.25 -18.32
CA PHE A 495 22.20 -16.20 -17.42
C PHE A 495 23.25 -17.21 -17.85
N ASP A 496 24.47 -16.74 -18.08
CA ASP A 496 25.61 -17.59 -18.39
C ASP A 496 26.88 -17.08 -17.69
N SER A 497 27.55 -17.95 -16.95
CA SER A 497 28.89 -17.70 -16.39
C SER A 497 28.99 -16.37 -15.61
N GLY A 498 28.01 -16.10 -14.75
CA GLY A 498 27.95 -14.89 -13.92
C GLY A 498 27.39 -13.66 -14.63
N LEU A 499 26.96 -13.76 -15.88
CA LEU A 499 26.40 -12.64 -16.65
C LEU A 499 24.90 -12.84 -16.87
N LEU A 500 24.10 -11.96 -16.27
CA LEU A 500 22.67 -11.83 -16.55
C LEU A 500 22.49 -10.90 -17.75
N GLN A 501 21.68 -11.31 -18.72
CA GLN A 501 21.43 -10.56 -19.95
C GLN A 501 19.96 -10.56 -20.30
N GLY A 502 19.44 -9.42 -20.77
CA GLY A 502 18.07 -9.28 -21.25
C GLY A 502 18.00 -8.76 -22.68
N ASP A 503 17.25 -9.46 -23.54
CA ASP A 503 16.78 -8.98 -24.85
C ASP A 503 15.39 -8.36 -24.67
N LEU A 504 15.34 -7.02 -24.69
CA LEU A 504 14.16 -6.21 -24.40
C LEU A 504 13.33 -5.93 -25.64
N ASN A 505 13.95 -5.87 -26.82
CA ASN A 505 13.29 -5.46 -28.05
C ASN A 505 13.03 -6.62 -29.04
N GLY A 506 13.57 -7.81 -28.78
CA GLY A 506 13.44 -9.01 -29.61
C GLY A 506 14.36 -9.02 -30.83
N ASP A 507 15.47 -8.28 -30.83
CA ASP A 507 16.42 -8.27 -31.94
C ASP A 507 17.50 -9.36 -31.83
N GLY A 508 17.44 -10.17 -30.77
CA GLY A 508 18.40 -11.23 -30.46
C GLY A 508 19.69 -10.73 -29.79
N ARG A 509 19.72 -9.48 -29.34
CA ARG A 509 20.86 -8.86 -28.63
C ARG A 509 20.44 -8.44 -27.23
N ALA A 510 21.43 -8.36 -26.35
CA ALA A 510 21.19 -7.93 -24.98
C ALA A 510 21.25 -6.40 -24.88
N GLU A 511 20.15 -5.77 -24.45
CA GLU A 511 20.14 -4.38 -24.00
C GLU A 511 20.53 -4.24 -22.53
N LEU A 512 20.13 -5.19 -21.68
CA LEU A 512 20.52 -5.23 -20.26
C LEU A 512 21.66 -6.21 -20.06
N GLN A 513 22.73 -5.81 -19.38
CA GLN A 513 23.84 -6.69 -19.02
C GLN A 513 24.33 -6.41 -17.59
N ILE A 514 24.26 -7.41 -16.71
CA ILE A 514 24.66 -7.31 -15.31
C ILE A 514 25.58 -8.49 -14.98
N ARG A 515 26.81 -8.19 -14.56
CA ARG A 515 27.74 -9.20 -14.03
C ARG A 515 27.50 -9.37 -12.53
N LEU A 516 27.14 -10.60 -12.13
CA LEU A 516 27.09 -11.04 -10.75
C LEU A 516 28.38 -11.80 -10.41
N ASN A 517 29.34 -11.13 -9.78
CA ASN A 517 30.61 -11.76 -9.45
C ASN A 517 30.41 -12.87 -8.40
N GLY A 518 31.00 -14.04 -8.64
CA GLY A 518 30.92 -15.17 -7.71
C GLY A 518 29.65 -16.02 -7.83
N ILE A 519 28.69 -15.64 -8.69
CA ILE A 519 27.45 -16.39 -8.90
C ILE A 519 27.58 -17.30 -10.13
N SER A 520 27.35 -18.60 -9.94
CA SER A 520 27.40 -19.61 -11.02
C SER A 520 26.03 -20.08 -11.52
N THR A 521 24.97 -19.87 -10.73
CA THR A 521 23.60 -20.26 -11.05
C THR A 521 22.67 -19.12 -10.68
N PHE A 522 21.60 -18.91 -11.46
CA PHE A 522 20.65 -17.83 -11.24
C PHE A 522 19.27 -18.35 -10.86
N ASN A 523 18.64 -17.71 -9.89
CA ASN A 523 17.24 -17.93 -9.53
C ASN A 523 16.45 -16.64 -9.82
N THR A 524 15.33 -16.76 -10.53
CA THR A 524 14.41 -15.66 -10.82
C THR A 524 13.81 -15.02 -9.57
N ASP A 525 13.76 -15.73 -8.44
CA ASP A 525 13.26 -15.20 -7.16
C ASP A 525 14.15 -14.09 -6.57
N TRP A 526 15.35 -13.89 -7.13
CA TRP A 526 16.24 -12.77 -6.77
C TRP A 526 15.82 -11.47 -7.43
N ILE A 527 14.96 -11.53 -8.44
CA ILE A 527 14.42 -10.35 -9.10
C ILE A 527 13.34 -9.77 -8.21
N SER A 528 13.39 -8.46 -8.04
CA SER A 528 12.40 -7.72 -7.29
C SER A 528 11.86 -6.58 -8.08
#